data_AF-A0A7Y3RLQ3-F1
#
_entry.id   AF-A0A7Y3RLQ3-F1
#
_cell.length_a   1.000
_cell.length_b   1.000
_cell.length_c   1.000
_cell.angle_alpha   90.00
_cell.angle_beta   90.00
_cell.angle_gamma   90.00
#
_symmetry.space_group_name_H-M   'P 1'
#
loop_
_entity.id
_entity.type
_entity.pdbx_description
1 polymer ?
#
loop_
_entity_poly.entity_id
_entity_poly.type
_entity_poly.pdbx_seq_one_letter_code
_entity_poly.pdbx_strand_id
1 'polypeptide(L)'
;MATKLPAHKEPRSYEQILTEVIHDRDALEVVFTDHRRVACMGSGGALGHPKTFYTIGDKGYVECGYCDRVFVYDKERAGEEQHGLEERKALPGDGVTESATPRPGESLDA
;
A
#
# COMPACT_ATOMS: atom_id res chain seq x y z
N MET A 1 -25.31 31.38 17.90
CA MET A 1 -24.14 31.80 17.11
C MET A 1 -23.18 30.61 17.06
N ALA A 2 -23.32 29.74 16.05
CA ALA A 2 -22.40 28.61 15.88
C ALA A 2 -21.12 29.14 15.24
N THR A 3 -20.02 29.16 15.99
CA THR A 3 -18.70 29.52 15.46
C THR A 3 -18.28 28.43 14.48
N LYS A 4 -18.31 28.81 13.20
CA LYS A 4 -17.80 28.07 12.05
C LYS A 4 -16.43 27.47 12.38
N LEU A 5 -16.35 26.13 12.48
CA LEU A 5 -15.06 25.44 12.50
C LEU A 5 -14.31 25.81 11.20
N PRO A 6 -13.00 26.10 11.26
CA PRO A 6 -12.21 26.37 10.06
C PRO A 6 -12.13 25.13 9.17
N ALA A 7 -12.34 25.34 7.87
CA ALA A 7 -12.55 24.35 6.82
C ALA A 7 -11.29 23.58 6.37
N HIS A 8 -10.47 23.07 7.30
CA HIS A 8 -9.31 22.22 6.99
C HIS A 8 -9.16 21.01 7.93
N LYS A 9 -10.21 20.64 8.67
CA LYS A 9 -10.11 19.63 9.74
C LYS A 9 -10.95 18.38 9.52
N GLU A 10 -11.26 18.07 8.27
CA GLU A 10 -11.74 16.73 7.91
C GLU A 10 -10.54 15.96 7.38
N PRO A 11 -10.27 14.72 7.85
CA PRO A 11 -9.20 13.91 7.29
C PRO A 11 -9.46 13.79 5.79
N ARG A 12 -8.43 14.05 4.97
CA ARG A 12 -8.58 13.92 3.51
C ARG A 12 -9.11 12.53 3.18
N SER A 13 -10.01 12.44 2.22
CA SER A 13 -10.59 11.15 1.87
C SER A 13 -9.49 10.21 1.39
N TYR A 14 -9.62 8.93 1.71
CA TYR A 14 -8.68 7.89 1.29
C TYR A 14 -8.37 7.96 -0.21
N GLU A 15 -9.40 8.16 -1.05
CA GLU A 15 -9.24 8.30 -2.51
C GLU A 15 -8.34 9.47 -2.92
N GLN A 16 -8.37 10.58 -2.19
CA GLN A 16 -7.50 11.74 -2.44
C GLN A 16 -6.05 11.49 -2.03
N ILE A 17 -5.84 10.71 -0.96
CA ILE A 17 -4.50 10.25 -0.57
C ILE A 17 -3.95 9.33 -1.66
N LEU A 18 -4.76 8.36 -2.10
CA LEU A 18 -4.40 7.47 -3.20
C LEU A 18 -4.10 8.23 -4.50
N THR A 19 -4.78 9.32 -4.81
CA THR A 19 -4.46 10.06 -6.05
C THR A 19 -3.13 10.81 -5.98
N GLU A 20 -2.71 11.24 -4.79
CA GLU A 20 -1.47 12.02 -4.63
C GLU A 20 -0.22 11.18 -4.41
N VAL A 21 -0.36 10.04 -3.74
CA VAL A 21 0.77 9.18 -3.35
C VAL A 21 1.13 8.21 -4.46
N ILE A 22 0.15 7.90 -5.31
CA ILE A 22 0.27 6.77 -6.18
C ILE A 22 0.78 7.14 -7.56
N HIS A 23 2.03 6.78 -7.78
CA HIS A 23 2.63 6.75 -9.11
C HIS A 23 2.33 5.42 -9.85
N ASP A 24 1.99 4.36 -9.11
CA ASP A 24 1.57 3.05 -9.63
C ASP A 24 0.47 2.42 -8.74
N ARG A 25 -0.80 2.53 -9.15
CA ARG A 25 -2.00 2.12 -8.34
C ARG A 25 -2.15 0.63 -8.18
N ASP A 26 -1.42 -0.12 -8.98
CA ASP A 26 -1.53 -1.56 -9.02
C ASP A 26 -0.51 -2.22 -8.08
N ALA A 27 0.52 -1.49 -7.64
CA ALA A 27 1.60 -1.99 -6.79
C ALA A 27 1.55 -1.53 -5.32
N LEU A 28 0.59 -0.67 -4.93
CA LEU A 28 0.58 -0.12 -3.58
C LEU A 28 0.15 -1.11 -2.50
N GLU A 29 0.79 -0.99 -1.34
CA GLU A 29 0.37 -1.61 -0.09
C GLU A 29 -0.01 -0.52 0.91
N VAL A 30 -1.27 -0.41 1.27
CA VAL A 30 -1.77 0.56 2.24
C VAL A 30 -1.99 -0.10 3.59
N VAL A 31 -1.42 0.47 4.65
CA VAL A 31 -1.61 0.03 6.03
C VAL A 31 -2.31 1.12 6.81
N PHE A 32 -3.49 0.82 7.36
CA PHE A 32 -4.24 1.75 8.19
C PHE A 32 -3.82 1.61 9.65
N THR A 33 -3.59 2.74 10.31
CA THR A 33 -3.16 2.79 11.71
C THR A 33 -3.87 3.89 12.48
N ASP A 34 -4.14 3.63 13.76
CA ASP A 34 -4.58 4.63 14.73
C ASP A 34 -3.39 5.34 15.42
N HIS A 35 -2.16 5.05 15.01
CA HIS A 35 -0.94 5.59 15.59
C HIS A 35 -0.26 6.58 14.65
N ARG A 36 0.23 7.69 15.23
CA ARG A 36 1.02 8.71 14.49
C ARG A 36 2.47 8.29 14.27
N ARG A 37 2.93 7.23 14.92
CA ARG A 37 4.28 6.68 14.75
C ARG A 37 4.15 5.22 14.34
N VAL A 38 4.79 4.88 13.24
CA VAL A 38 4.75 3.55 12.64
C VAL A 38 6.15 3.03 12.39
N ALA A 39 6.30 1.71 12.40
CA ALA A 39 7.53 1.05 12.02
C ALA A 39 7.27 0.21 10.76
N CYS A 40 8.11 0.38 9.74
CA CYS A 40 8.10 -0.46 8.55
C CYS A 40 9.22 -1.48 8.65
N MET A 41 8.89 -2.77 8.50
CA MET A 41 9.84 -3.88 8.58
C MET A 41 10.31 -4.37 7.20
N GLY A 42 9.76 -3.81 6.12
CA GLY A 42 9.91 -4.37 4.78
C GLY A 42 9.27 -5.76 4.65
N SER A 43 9.43 -6.36 3.47
CA SER A 43 8.98 -7.74 3.16
C SER A 43 9.90 -8.83 3.73
N GLY A 44 11.01 -8.45 4.37
CA GLY A 44 12.06 -9.37 4.79
C GLY A 44 12.90 -9.90 3.63
N GLY A 45 14.02 -10.58 3.95
CA GLY A 45 14.92 -11.15 2.95
C GLY A 45 15.77 -10.10 2.20
N ALA A 46 16.34 -10.50 1.06
CA ALA A 46 17.32 -9.69 0.32
C ALA A 46 16.75 -8.44 -0.36
N LEU A 47 15.43 -8.41 -0.61
CA LEU A 47 14.73 -7.30 -1.25
C LEU A 47 14.04 -6.37 -0.25
N GLY A 48 14.05 -6.71 1.04
CA GLY A 48 13.51 -5.87 2.10
C GLY A 48 14.50 -4.81 2.59
N HIS A 49 14.01 -3.88 3.41
CA HIS A 49 14.83 -2.89 4.09
C HIS A 49 14.88 -3.15 5.61
N PRO A 50 15.90 -2.63 6.32
CA PRO A 50 15.94 -2.70 7.78
C PRO A 50 14.72 -2.02 8.42
N LYS A 51 14.43 -2.36 9.68
CA LYS A 51 13.38 -1.69 10.46
C LYS A 51 13.61 -0.18 10.47
N THR A 52 12.66 0.55 9.92
CA THR A 52 12.66 2.01 9.88
C THR A 52 11.39 2.56 10.50
N PHE A 53 11.42 3.81 10.96
CA PHE A 53 10.31 4.45 11.66
C PHE A 53 9.89 5.73 10.96
N TYR A 54 8.59 5.93 10.86
CA TYR A 54 8.00 7.13 10.26
C TYR A 54 7.01 7.79 11.23
N THR A 55 6.87 9.10 11.07
CA THR A 55 5.86 9.90 11.77
C THR A 55 4.84 10.41 10.76
N ILE A 56 3.57 10.08 10.98
CA ILE A 56 2.46 10.55 10.15
C ILE A 56 2.14 12.00 10.54
N GLY A 57 2.55 12.93 9.69
CA GLY A 57 2.29 14.35 9.85
C GLY A 57 0.84 14.75 9.60
N ASP A 58 0.58 16.05 9.49
CA ASP A 58 -0.77 16.58 9.32
C ASP A 58 -1.45 16.14 8.02
N LYS A 59 -0.67 15.70 7.02
CA LYS A 59 -1.17 15.09 5.78
C LYS A 59 -2.03 13.84 6.00
N GLY A 60 -1.87 13.16 7.15
CA GLY A 60 -2.62 11.96 7.48
C GLY A 60 -2.07 10.66 6.87
N TYR A 61 -0.96 10.73 6.13
CA TYR A 61 -0.25 9.53 5.66
C TYR A 61 1.26 9.74 5.62
N VAL A 62 2.01 8.65 5.47
CA VAL A 62 3.45 8.66 5.16
C VAL A 62 3.82 7.45 4.29
N GLU A 63 4.71 7.67 3.33
CA GLU A 63 5.26 6.64 2.46
C GLU A 63 6.55 6.07 3.02
N CYS A 64 6.78 4.77 2.84
CA CYS A 64 8.09 4.20 3.07
C CYS A 64 9.04 4.58 1.93
N GLY A 65 10.23 5.09 2.24
CA GLY A 65 11.23 5.44 1.23
C GLY A 65 11.95 4.24 0.59
N TYR A 66 11.55 3.02 0.90
CA TYR A 66 12.24 1.79 0.48
C TYR A 66 11.32 0.73 -0.15
N CYS A 67 10.02 0.79 0.12
CA CYS A 67 9.03 -0.13 -0.41
C CYS A 67 7.74 0.64 -0.70
N ASP A 68 6.79 0.00 -1.37
CA ASP A 68 5.56 0.65 -1.85
C ASP A 68 4.46 0.75 -0.75
N ARG A 69 4.88 0.71 0.53
CA ARG A 69 3.97 0.81 1.67
C ARG A 69 3.63 2.25 2.00
N VAL A 70 2.34 2.49 2.17
CA VAL A 70 1.78 3.76 2.63
C VAL A 70 1.04 3.55 3.94
N PHE A 71 1.46 4.25 4.97
CA PHE A 71 0.78 4.22 6.26
C PHE A 71 -0.20 5.38 6.35
N VAL A 72 -1.48 5.07 6.54
CA VAL A 72 -2.56 6.05 6.62
C VAL A 72 -3.09 6.09 8.05
N TYR A 73 -3.19 7.29 8.61
CA TYR A 73 -3.78 7.51 9.92
C TYR A 73 -5.31 7.47 9.82
N ASP A 74 -5.89 6.34 10.22
CA ASP A 74 -7.32 6.09 10.24
C ASP A 74 -7.66 5.28 11.49
N LYS A 75 -8.50 5.86 12.35
CA LYS A 75 -8.91 5.21 13.61
C LYS A 75 -9.98 4.15 13.40
N GLU A 76 -10.78 4.27 12.35
CA GLU A 76 -11.90 3.35 12.09
C GLU A 76 -11.41 2.08 11.41
N ARG A 77 -10.38 2.22 10.58
CA ARG A 77 -9.80 1.13 9.78
C ARG A 77 -8.49 0.58 10.33
N ALA A 78 -8.09 1.00 11.53
CA ALA A 78 -6.81 0.64 12.12
C ALA A 78 -6.60 -0.88 12.16
N GLY A 79 -5.47 -1.35 11.61
CA GLY A 79 -5.14 -2.78 11.52
C GLY A 79 -5.56 -3.44 10.20
N GLU A 80 -6.25 -2.72 9.31
CA GLU A 80 -6.48 -3.16 7.94
C GLU A 80 -5.22 -2.96 7.07
N GLU A 81 -4.90 -3.95 6.24
CA GLU A 81 -3.90 -3.87 5.20
C GLU A 81 -4.60 -4.07 3.85
N GLN A 82 -4.49 -3.09 2.96
CA GLN A 82 -4.96 -3.19 1.58
C GLN A 82 -3.77 -3.38 0.67
N HIS A 83 -3.67 -4.55 0.06
CA HIS A 83 -2.82 -4.77 -1.09
C HIS A 83 -3.60 -4.34 -2.35
N GLY A 84 -2.88 -3.94 -3.40
CA GLY A 84 -3.41 -3.34 -4.63
C GLY A 84 -4.81 -3.79 -5.05
N LEU A 85 -5.58 -2.86 -5.63
CA LEU A 85 -6.89 -3.14 -6.23
C LEU A 85 -6.78 -4.40 -7.09
N GLU A 86 -7.37 -5.48 -6.58
CA GLU A 86 -7.23 -6.86 -7.05
C GLU A 86 -6.99 -6.98 -8.55
N GLU A 87 -5.91 -7.68 -8.87
CA GLU A 87 -5.61 -8.29 -10.16
C GLU A 87 -5.55 -7.29 -11.34
N ARG A 88 -4.42 -7.32 -12.04
CA ARG A 88 -4.54 -7.43 -13.49
C ARG A 88 -5.52 -8.58 -13.76
N LYS A 89 -6.80 -8.26 -13.96
CA LYS A 89 -7.56 -8.90 -15.04
C LYS A 89 -6.65 -8.72 -16.24
N ALA A 90 -5.90 -9.79 -16.54
CA ALA A 90 -4.79 -9.81 -17.48
C ALA A 90 -5.06 -8.79 -18.58
N LEU A 91 -4.25 -7.73 -18.65
CA LEU A 91 -4.29 -6.84 -19.80
C LEU A 91 -4.08 -7.78 -21.01
N PRO A 92 -5.04 -7.89 -21.94
CA PRO A 92 -4.82 -8.71 -23.11
C PRO A 92 -3.81 -7.97 -23.99
N GLY A 93 -2.53 -8.28 -23.86
CA GLY A 93 -1.52 -7.73 -24.78
C GLY A 93 -0.06 -7.68 -24.32
N ASP A 94 0.27 -7.78 -23.03
CA ASP A 94 1.68 -7.87 -22.62
C ASP A 94 2.17 -9.32 -22.73
N GLY A 95 2.56 -9.68 -23.96
CA GLY A 95 3.24 -10.94 -24.28
C GLY A 95 4.59 -11.04 -23.57
N VAL A 96 4.59 -11.31 -22.27
CA VAL A 96 5.75 -11.83 -21.55
C VAL A 96 5.66 -13.35 -21.62
N THR A 97 6.34 -13.90 -22.62
CA THR A 97 6.55 -15.34 -22.74
C THR A 97 7.44 -15.81 -21.59
N GLU A 98 6.99 -16.88 -20.92
CA GLU A 98 7.82 -17.90 -20.27
C GLU A 98 8.74 -17.37 -19.14
N SER A 99 8.36 -17.54 -17.88
CA SER A 99 8.79 -18.74 -17.14
C SER A 99 7.90 -18.93 -15.90
N ALA A 100 6.67 -19.41 -16.11
CA ALA A 100 5.89 -19.99 -15.03
C ALA A 100 6.44 -21.40 -14.76
N THR A 101 7.13 -21.56 -13.64
CA THR A 101 7.58 -22.84 -13.09
C THR A 101 6.48 -23.91 -13.20
N PRO A 102 6.76 -25.12 -13.73
CA PRO A 102 5.76 -26.17 -13.83
C PRO A 102 5.23 -26.57 -12.44
N ARG A 103 3.94 -26.90 -12.36
CA ARG A 103 3.31 -27.35 -11.11
C ARG A 103 3.86 -28.74 -10.74
N PRO A 104 4.12 -29.03 -9.44
CA PRO A 104 4.59 -30.35 -9.04
C PRO A 104 3.46 -31.38 -9.25
N GLY A 105 3.65 -32.33 -10.18
CA GLY A 105 2.75 -33.46 -10.39
C GLY A 105 2.43 -33.84 -11.84
N GLU A 106 2.87 -33.09 -12.85
CA GLU A 106 2.71 -33.50 -14.25
C GLU A 106 3.93 -34.34 -14.65
N SER A 107 3.81 -35.66 -14.58
CA SER A 107 4.86 -36.56 -15.07
C SER A 107 4.89 -36.50 -16.60
N LEU A 108 6.04 -36.08 -17.13
CA LEU A 108 6.40 -36.28 -18.53
C LEU A 108 6.77 -37.75 -18.70
N ASP A 109 5.79 -38.57 -19.06
CA ASP A 109 6.02 -39.89 -19.62
C ASP A 109 5.72 -39.81 -21.13
N ALA A 110 6.78 -39.95 -21.92
CA ALA A 110 6.80 -40.03 -23.38
C ALA A 110 6.48 -41.45 -23.87
#